data_AF-A0A166KSN2-F1
#
_entry.id   AF-A0A166KSN2-F1
#
_cell.length_a   1.000
_cell.length_b   1.000
_cell.length_c   1.000
_cell.angle_alpha   90.00
_cell.angle_beta   90.00
_cell.angle_gamma   90.00
#
_symmetry.space_group_name_H-M   'P 1'
#
loop_
_entity.id
_entity.type
_entity.pdbx_description
1 polymer ?
#
loop_
_entity_poly.entity_id
_entity_poly.type
_entity_poly.pdbx_seq_one_letter_code
_entity_poly.pdbx_strand_id
1 'polypeptide(L)'
;MSLPEFRAQIAKLVTTAENMLLSRRAGKPEENTKDNLIAPFLDALGYTTEYRTLEGSIRSLIGTTTWVDYLLRPEVKQHPKLMFEAKSLWDKNIWNTNEQQVLDYLRNYSLDVGTQEPVLWIILSNFREWHILRLQDKKPFWSFTMEQMRDDPELRGRQRS
;
A
#
# COMPACT_ATOMS: atom_id res chain seq x y z
N MET A 1 3.04 16.81 6.63
CA MET A 1 2.64 16.32 7.97
C MET A 1 3.89 16.19 8.84
N SER A 2 3.84 16.58 10.10
CA SER A 2 4.94 16.37 11.06
C SER A 2 5.01 14.93 11.56
N LEU A 3 6.17 14.49 12.06
CA LEU A 3 6.34 13.14 12.59
C LEU A 3 5.36 12.79 13.74
N PRO A 4 5.07 13.68 14.71
CA PRO A 4 4.06 13.40 15.74
C PRO A 4 2.65 13.20 15.17
N GLU A 5 2.25 14.03 14.20
CA GLU A 5 0.95 13.89 13.52
C GLU A 5 0.87 12.57 12.75
N PHE A 6 1.95 12.21 12.05
CA PHE A 6 2.05 10.93 11.35
C PHE A 6 1.86 9.75 12.31
N ARG A 7 2.57 9.75 13.45
CA ARG A 7 2.43 8.70 14.48
C ARG A 7 1.01 8.61 15.03
N ALA A 8 0.39 9.75 15.35
CA ALA A 8 -0.98 9.79 15.82
C ALA A 8 -1.97 9.24 14.78
N GLN A 9 -1.75 9.56 13.50
CA GLN A 9 -2.55 9.05 12.40
C GLN A 9 -2.38 7.54 12.23
N ILE A 10 -1.17 7.01 12.29
CA ILE A 10 -0.93 5.55 12.25
C ILE A 10 -1.64 4.85 13.41
N ALA A 11 -1.53 5.35 14.64
CA ALA A 11 -2.22 4.79 15.81
C ALA A 11 -3.75 4.76 15.61
N LYS A 12 -4.33 5.86 15.09
CA LYS A 12 -5.76 5.93 14.76
C LYS A 12 -6.17 4.87 13.73
N LEU A 13 -5.35 4.65 12.70
CA LEU A 13 -5.64 3.65 11.66
C LEU A 13 -5.56 2.22 12.19
N VAL A 14 -4.60 1.93 13.07
CA VAL A 14 -4.54 0.64 13.78
C VAL A 14 -5.82 0.40 14.59
N THR A 15 -6.24 1.37 15.40
CA THR A 15 -7.49 1.25 16.16
C THR A 15 -8.72 1.10 15.25
N THR A 16 -8.72 1.77 14.11
CA THR A 16 -9.80 1.66 13.11
C THR A 16 -9.86 0.23 12.55
N ALA A 17 -8.72 -0.34 12.17
CA ALA A 17 -8.64 -1.70 11.66
C ALA A 17 -9.05 -2.74 12.72
N GLU A 18 -8.61 -2.59 13.97
CA GLU A 18 -9.03 -3.46 15.08
C GLU A 18 -10.55 -3.42 15.28
N ASN A 19 -11.16 -2.24 15.27
CA ASN A 19 -12.61 -2.08 15.36
C ASN A 19 -13.35 -2.71 14.16
N MET A 20 -12.83 -2.53 12.95
CA MET A 20 -13.40 -3.14 11.74
C MET A 20 -13.39 -4.67 11.82
N LEU A 21 -12.32 -5.27 12.36
CA LEU A 21 -12.20 -6.71 12.56
C LEU A 21 -13.20 -7.26 13.60
N LEU A 22 -13.54 -6.47 14.61
CA LEU A 22 -14.53 -6.83 15.65
C LEU A 22 -15.98 -6.64 15.18
N SER A 23 -16.21 -5.74 14.22
CA SER A 23 -17.54 -5.43 13.70
C SER A 23 -18.04 -6.48 12.70
N ARG A 24 -19.38 -6.58 12.55
CA ARG A 24 -19.95 -7.39 11.47
C ARG A 24 -19.57 -6.76 10.13
N ARG A 25 -18.92 -7.55 9.27
CA ARG A 25 -18.58 -7.16 7.90
C ARG A 25 -19.82 -6.68 7.14
N ALA A 26 -19.83 -5.42 6.74
CA ALA A 26 -20.87 -4.81 5.91
C ALA A 26 -20.25 -4.33 4.59
N GLY A 27 -21.02 -4.31 3.49
CA GLY A 27 -20.54 -3.79 2.20
C GLY A 27 -19.45 -4.64 1.52
N LYS A 28 -18.66 -3.99 0.65
CA LYS A 28 -17.56 -4.61 -0.11
C LYS A 28 -16.28 -4.60 0.74
N PRO A 29 -15.72 -5.77 1.10
CA PRO A 29 -14.61 -5.84 2.06
C PRO A 29 -13.37 -5.06 1.61
N GLU A 30 -12.97 -5.18 0.35
CA GLU A 30 -11.78 -4.50 -0.18
C GLU A 30 -11.96 -2.98 -0.27
N GLU A 31 -13.13 -2.51 -0.71
CA GLU A 31 -13.45 -1.07 -0.73
C GLU A 31 -13.42 -0.47 0.67
N ASN A 32 -13.98 -1.17 1.67
CA ASN A 32 -13.90 -0.69 3.05
C ASN A 32 -12.45 -0.58 3.54
N THR A 33 -11.58 -1.52 3.17
CA THR A 33 -10.15 -1.45 3.51
C THR A 33 -9.49 -0.28 2.80
N LYS A 34 -9.80 -0.07 1.52
CA LYS A 34 -9.32 1.07 0.74
C LYS A 34 -9.72 2.40 1.39
N ASP A 35 -11.01 2.61 1.62
CA ASP A 35 -11.56 3.89 2.09
C ASP A 35 -11.16 4.23 3.54
N ASN A 36 -11.19 3.23 4.43
CA ASN A 36 -11.02 3.49 5.87
C ASN A 36 -9.57 3.36 6.35
N LEU A 37 -8.71 2.67 5.60
CA LEU A 37 -7.36 2.33 6.05
C LEU A 37 -6.28 2.75 5.05
N ILE A 38 -6.38 2.31 3.79
CA ILE A 38 -5.32 2.54 2.80
C ILE A 38 -5.28 4.00 2.34
N ALA A 39 -6.41 4.57 1.91
CA ALA A 39 -6.45 5.96 1.45
C ALA A 39 -5.95 6.93 2.55
N PRO A 40 -6.42 6.83 3.81
CA PRO A 40 -5.92 7.68 4.90
C PRO A 40 -4.44 7.44 5.25
N PHE A 41 -3.92 6.22 5.08
CA PHE A 41 -2.49 5.94 5.24
C PHE A 41 -1.67 6.63 4.15
N LEU A 42 -2.12 6.56 2.89
CA LEU A 42 -1.47 7.20 1.77
C LEU A 42 -1.47 8.73 1.92
N ASP A 43 -2.58 9.32 2.39
CA ASP A 43 -2.66 10.75 2.71
C ASP A 43 -1.63 11.13 3.79
N ALA A 44 -1.44 10.29 4.81
CA ALA A 44 -0.45 10.51 5.87
C ALA A 44 1.00 10.48 5.34
N LEU A 45 1.26 9.69 4.29
CA LEU A 45 2.54 9.63 3.59
C LEU A 45 2.76 10.77 2.59
N GLY A 46 1.76 11.62 2.35
CA GLY A 46 1.81 12.71 1.37
C GLY A 46 1.28 12.34 -0.03
N TYR A 47 0.84 11.10 -0.24
CA TYR A 47 0.17 10.69 -1.49
C TYR A 47 -1.33 11.02 -1.45
N THR A 48 -1.62 12.32 -1.37
CA THR A 48 -2.99 12.84 -1.42
C THR A 48 -3.68 12.50 -2.74
N THR A 49 -4.98 12.77 -2.85
CA THR A 49 -5.77 12.49 -4.06
C THR A 49 -5.15 13.06 -5.35
N GLU A 50 -4.43 14.18 -5.28
CA GLU A 50 -3.75 14.78 -6.45
C GLU A 50 -2.55 13.95 -6.93
N TYR A 51 -1.92 13.20 -6.03
CA TYR A 51 -0.72 12.39 -6.28
C TYR A 51 -1.04 10.89 -6.38
N ARG A 52 -2.32 10.54 -6.57
CA ARG A 52 -2.80 9.16 -6.62
C ARG A 52 -3.74 8.96 -7.81
N THR A 53 -3.35 8.09 -8.73
CA THR A 53 -4.26 7.61 -9.78
C THR A 53 -4.94 6.34 -9.29
N LEU A 54 -6.27 6.38 -9.14
CA LEU A 54 -7.09 5.19 -8.92
C LEU A 54 -7.07 4.34 -10.19
N GLU A 55 -6.97 3.02 -10.03
CA GLU A 55 -6.91 2.08 -11.14
C GLU A 55 -5.83 2.53 -12.14
N GLY A 56 -4.56 2.44 -11.71
CA GLY A 56 -3.44 2.82 -12.56
C GLY A 56 -3.21 1.80 -13.67
N SER A 57 -3.37 2.21 -14.93
CA SER A 57 -3.09 1.34 -16.08
C SER A 57 -1.59 1.09 -16.24
N ILE A 58 -1.20 -0.17 -16.40
CA ILE A 58 0.13 -0.64 -16.78
C ILE A 58 -0.02 -1.34 -18.13
N ARG A 59 0.63 -0.82 -19.16
CA ARG A 59 0.55 -1.40 -20.51
C ARG A 59 1.72 -2.33 -20.74
N SER A 60 1.45 -3.59 -21.09
CA SER A 60 2.50 -4.51 -21.49
C SER A 60 2.88 -4.29 -22.95
N LEU A 61 4.10 -4.71 -23.32
CA LEU A 61 4.57 -4.71 -24.72
C LEU A 61 3.73 -5.59 -25.65
N ILE A 62 2.98 -6.55 -25.11
CA ILE A 62 2.10 -7.44 -25.88
C ILE A 62 0.67 -6.88 -26.01
N GLY A 63 0.45 -5.62 -25.65
CA GLY A 63 -0.82 -4.92 -25.82
C GLY A 63 -1.87 -5.19 -24.74
N THR A 64 -1.53 -5.94 -23.69
CA THR A 64 -2.43 -6.13 -22.54
C THR A 64 -2.29 -4.99 -21.54
N THR A 65 -3.42 -4.47 -21.05
CA THR A 65 -3.43 -3.47 -19.97
C THR A 65 -3.83 -4.15 -18.68
N THR A 66 -2.96 -4.07 -17.67
CA THR A 66 -3.29 -4.46 -16.28
C THR A 66 -3.53 -3.21 -15.44
N TRP A 67 -4.29 -3.35 -14.37
CA TRP A 67 -4.69 -2.24 -13.51
C TRP A 67 -4.26 -2.54 -12.08
N VAL A 68 -3.59 -1.59 -11.43
CA VAL A 68 -3.28 -1.64 -10.00
C VAL A 68 -4.19 -0.67 -9.25
N ASP A 69 -4.60 -1.00 -8.02
CA ASP A 69 -5.54 -0.14 -7.27
C ASP A 69 -5.08 1.33 -7.20
N TYR A 70 -3.79 1.55 -6.92
CA TYR A 70 -3.21 2.88 -6.93
C TYR A 70 -1.86 2.94 -7.65
N LEU A 71 -1.74 3.91 -8.54
CA LEU A 71 -0.45 4.40 -9.01
C LEU A 71 -0.13 5.71 -8.29
N LEU A 72 0.85 5.65 -7.39
CA LEU A 72 1.29 6.77 -6.56
C LEU A 72 2.36 7.56 -7.31
N ARG A 73 2.12 8.85 -7.50
CA ARG A 73 2.98 9.74 -8.27
C ARG A 73 3.79 10.62 -7.35
N PRO A 74 5.00 11.03 -7.76
CA PRO A 74 5.74 12.05 -7.04
C PRO A 74 4.93 13.35 -6.99
N GLU A 75 4.77 13.91 -5.79
CA GLU A 75 4.82 15.37 -5.69
C GLU A 75 6.24 15.79 -6.10
N VAL A 76 6.37 16.84 -6.92
CA VAL A 76 7.62 17.21 -7.61
C VAL A 76 8.84 17.09 -6.66
N LYS A 77 9.68 16.07 -6.91
CA LYS A 77 10.91 15.73 -6.18
C LYS A 77 10.77 15.34 -4.69
N GLN A 78 9.56 15.09 -4.17
CA GLN A 78 9.37 14.74 -2.76
C GLN A 78 9.21 13.23 -2.50
N HIS A 79 8.57 12.50 -3.42
CA HIS A 79 8.18 11.10 -3.19
C HIS A 79 8.55 10.20 -4.37
N PRO A 80 8.91 8.92 -4.15
CA PRO A 80 9.08 7.98 -5.25
C PRO A 80 7.75 7.65 -5.93
N LYS A 81 7.80 7.26 -7.21
CA LYS A 81 6.66 6.66 -7.91
C LYS A 81 6.50 5.20 -7.48
N LEU A 82 5.31 4.83 -7.01
CA LEU A 82 5.01 3.51 -6.44
C LEU A 82 3.73 2.92 -7.03
N MET A 83 3.63 1.60 -7.04
CA MET A 83 2.37 0.88 -7.22
C MET A 83 1.86 0.40 -5.86
N PHE A 84 0.55 0.41 -5.67
CA PHE A 84 -0.08 -0.10 -4.46
C PHE A 84 -1.27 -0.98 -4.82
N GLU A 85 -1.21 -2.26 -4.47
CA GLU A 85 -2.31 -3.21 -4.57
C GLU A 85 -2.91 -3.43 -3.18
N ALA A 86 -4.19 -3.11 -3.04
CA ALA A 86 -4.95 -3.28 -1.81
C ALA A 86 -5.69 -4.63 -1.83
N LYS A 87 -5.85 -5.24 -0.65
CA LYS A 87 -6.71 -6.42 -0.44
C LYS A 87 -7.62 -6.20 0.75
N SER A 88 -8.55 -7.12 0.97
CA SER A 88 -9.49 -7.03 2.09
C SER A 88 -8.77 -7.27 3.43
N LEU A 89 -9.04 -6.42 4.43
CA LEU A 89 -8.50 -6.52 5.79
C LEU A 89 -8.74 -7.89 6.44
N TRP A 90 -9.82 -8.57 6.04
CA TRP A 90 -10.20 -9.88 6.56
C TRP A 90 -9.47 -11.04 5.89
N ASP A 91 -8.77 -10.77 4.79
CA ASP A 91 -7.97 -11.78 4.09
C ASP A 91 -6.72 -12.11 4.92
N LYS A 92 -6.19 -13.31 4.72
CA LYS A 92 -5.00 -13.80 5.42
C LYS A 92 -4.02 -14.38 4.42
N ASN A 93 -2.73 -14.29 4.70
CA ASN A 93 -1.66 -14.79 3.84
C ASN A 93 -1.72 -14.16 2.45
N ILE A 94 -1.92 -12.84 2.39
CA ILE A 94 -2.23 -12.14 1.14
C ILE A 94 -1.08 -12.25 0.13
N TRP A 95 0.16 -12.36 0.58
CA TRP A 95 1.30 -12.64 -0.31
C TRP A 95 1.11 -13.97 -1.05
N ASN A 96 0.92 -15.08 -0.33
CA ASN A 96 0.81 -16.40 -0.94
C ASN A 96 -0.37 -16.51 -1.92
N THR A 97 -1.48 -15.81 -1.63
CA THR A 97 -2.67 -15.82 -2.49
C THR A 97 -2.51 -14.94 -3.74
N ASN A 98 -1.69 -13.88 -3.68
CA ASN A 98 -1.60 -12.86 -4.73
C ASN A 98 -0.20 -12.74 -5.36
N GLU A 99 0.73 -13.63 -5.02
CA GLU A 99 2.12 -13.62 -5.51
C GLU A 99 2.18 -13.50 -7.03
N GLN A 100 1.47 -14.38 -7.74
CA GLN A 100 1.49 -14.39 -9.20
C GLN A 100 0.97 -13.09 -9.80
N GLN A 101 -0.11 -12.53 -9.24
CA GLN A 101 -0.69 -11.25 -9.68
C GLN A 101 0.32 -10.11 -9.53
N VAL A 102 0.98 -10.02 -8.37
CA VAL A 102 1.98 -8.99 -8.08
C VAL A 102 3.20 -9.13 -8.99
N LEU A 103 3.69 -10.36 -9.19
CA LEU A 103 4.83 -10.62 -10.09
C LEU A 103 4.48 -10.31 -11.55
N ASP A 104 3.24 -10.54 -11.97
CA ASP A 104 2.76 -10.19 -13.31
C ASP A 104 2.71 -8.67 -13.50
N TYR A 105 2.30 -7.88 -12.48
CA TYR A 105 2.38 -6.42 -12.53
C TYR A 105 3.82 -5.92 -12.68
N LEU A 106 4.74 -6.44 -11.87
CA LEU A 106 6.15 -6.08 -11.96
C LEU A 106 6.75 -6.43 -13.33
N ARG A 107 6.44 -7.62 -13.86
CA ARG A 107 6.85 -8.02 -15.20
C ARG A 107 6.29 -7.07 -16.25
N ASN A 108 4.98 -6.81 -16.24
CA ASN A 108 4.33 -5.97 -17.23
C ASN A 108 4.90 -4.54 -17.20
N TYR A 109 5.14 -4.00 -16.00
CA TYR A 109 5.74 -2.68 -15.85
C TYR A 109 7.21 -2.65 -16.33
N SER A 110 8.00 -3.69 -16.06
CA SER A 110 9.39 -3.78 -16.55
C SER A 110 9.50 -3.83 -18.09
N LEU A 111 8.41 -4.20 -18.76
CA LEU A 111 8.29 -4.19 -20.21
C LEU A 111 7.75 -2.84 -20.73
N ASP A 112 7.03 -2.08 -19.92
CA ASP A 112 6.48 -0.73 -20.20
C ASP A 112 7.52 0.41 -20.10
N VAL A 113 8.81 0.10 -19.97
CA VAL A 113 9.86 1.07 -19.62
C VAL A 113 10.32 1.88 -20.85
N GLY A 114 9.39 2.67 -21.39
CA GLY A 114 9.63 3.86 -22.21
C GLY A 114 9.39 5.17 -21.43
N THR A 115 9.26 5.11 -20.10
CA THR A 115 8.89 6.27 -19.27
C THR A 115 10.12 6.83 -18.53
N GLN A 116 10.28 8.16 -18.56
CA GLN A 116 11.44 8.87 -17.97
C GLN A 116 11.52 8.78 -16.43
N GLU A 117 10.51 8.19 -15.77
CA GLU A 117 10.42 8.06 -14.31
C GLU A 117 10.03 6.62 -13.92
N PRO A 118 10.99 5.79 -13.46
CA PRO A 118 10.73 4.41 -13.12
C PRO A 118 9.89 4.30 -11.82
N VAL A 119 8.84 3.49 -11.84
CA VAL A 119 8.24 2.95 -10.61
C VAL A 119 9.31 2.11 -9.94
N LEU A 120 9.60 2.43 -8.69
CA LEU A 120 10.67 1.74 -7.95
C LEU A 120 10.14 0.49 -7.28
N TRP A 121 8.98 0.58 -6.62
CA TRP A 121 8.44 -0.47 -5.76
C TRP A 121 6.94 -0.70 -5.99
N ILE A 122 6.49 -1.90 -5.62
CA ILE A 122 5.09 -2.23 -5.40
C ILE A 122 4.87 -2.56 -3.92
N ILE A 123 3.74 -2.09 -3.38
CA ILE A 123 3.26 -2.43 -2.05
C ILE A 123 1.99 -3.27 -2.22
N LEU A 124 1.99 -4.48 -1.69
CA LEU A 124 0.78 -5.29 -1.51
C LEU A 124 0.37 -5.20 -0.04
N SER A 125 -0.86 -4.76 0.24
CA SER A 125 -1.33 -4.68 1.62
C SER A 125 -2.84 -4.79 1.78
N ASN A 126 -3.27 -5.38 2.88
CA ASN A 126 -4.63 -5.26 3.40
C ASN A 126 -4.67 -4.49 4.73
N PHE A 127 -3.67 -3.64 4.97
CA PHE A 127 -3.37 -2.95 6.23
C PHE A 127 -2.91 -3.88 7.37
N ARG A 128 -3.37 -5.13 7.42
CA ARG A 128 -2.94 -6.13 8.41
C ARG A 128 -1.60 -6.76 8.08
N GLU A 129 -1.38 -7.06 6.81
CA GLU A 129 -0.16 -7.59 6.22
C GLU A 129 0.38 -6.58 5.22
N TRP A 130 1.69 -6.37 5.24
CA TRP A 130 2.39 -5.46 4.32
C TRP A 130 3.52 -6.21 3.66
N HIS A 131 3.59 -6.12 2.34
CA HIS A 131 4.62 -6.76 1.53
C HIS A 131 5.16 -5.77 0.51
N ILE A 132 6.46 -5.52 0.55
CA ILE A 132 7.10 -4.50 -0.26
C ILE A 132 8.15 -5.17 -1.15
N LEU A 133 8.03 -4.94 -2.45
CA LEU A 133 8.90 -5.50 -3.48
C LEU A 133 9.49 -4.39 -4.33
N ARG A 134 10.77 -4.53 -4.68
CA ARG A 134 11.36 -3.77 -5.79
C ARG A 134 10.98 -4.44 -7.11
N LEU A 135 11.08 -3.69 -8.21
CA LEU A 135 10.71 -4.15 -9.55
C LEU A 135 11.32 -5.52 -9.96
N GLN A 136 12.54 -5.81 -9.52
CA GLN A 136 13.26 -7.04 -9.88
C GLN A 136 13.07 -8.18 -8.87
N ASP A 137 12.45 -7.91 -7.72
CA ASP A 137 12.32 -8.89 -6.66
C ASP A 137 11.33 -10.00 -7.05
N LYS A 138 11.62 -11.22 -6.60
CA LYS A 138 10.71 -12.38 -6.72
C LYS A 138 9.95 -12.68 -5.43
N LYS A 139 10.27 -11.96 -4.36
CA LYS A 139 9.64 -12.05 -3.05
C LYS A 139 9.78 -10.71 -2.33
N PRO A 140 8.96 -10.40 -1.32
CA PRO A 140 9.11 -9.20 -0.51
C PRO A 140 10.50 -9.09 0.10
N PHE A 141 11.16 -7.93 -0.07
CA PHE A 141 12.40 -7.65 0.66
C PHE A 141 12.10 -7.18 2.08
N TRP A 142 10.90 -6.62 2.28
CA TRP A 142 10.40 -6.26 3.59
C TRP A 142 8.93 -6.66 3.70
N SER A 143 8.59 -7.21 4.86
CA SER A 143 7.21 -7.49 5.22
C SER A 143 7.03 -7.26 6.70
N PHE A 144 5.87 -6.75 7.07
CA PHE A 144 5.51 -6.53 8.46
C PHE A 144 4.00 -6.61 8.64
N THR A 145 3.58 -6.74 9.90
CA THR A 145 2.16 -6.82 10.26
C THR A 145 1.68 -5.56 10.97
N MET A 146 0.36 -5.41 11.06
CA MET A 146 -0.27 -4.37 11.86
C MET A 146 0.12 -4.46 13.34
N GLU A 147 0.28 -5.67 13.89
CA GLU A 147 0.74 -5.83 15.27
C GLU A 147 2.15 -5.28 15.44
N GLN A 148 3.05 -5.53 14.48
CA GLN A 148 4.40 -4.94 14.50
C GLN A 148 4.35 -3.41 14.37
N MET A 149 3.46 -2.87 13.54
CA MET A 149 3.23 -1.42 13.43
C MET A 149 2.71 -0.81 14.74
N ARG A 150 1.77 -1.47 15.41
CA ARG A 150 1.23 -1.05 16.71
C ARG A 150 2.29 -1.10 17.81
N ASP A 151 3.14 -2.11 17.75
CA ASP A 151 4.11 -2.42 18.79
C ASP A 151 5.46 -1.71 18.58
N ASP A 152 5.60 -0.97 17.47
CA ASP A 152 6.80 -0.22 17.12
C ASP A 152 7.06 0.91 18.14
N PRO A 153 8.23 0.89 18.83
CA PRO A 153 8.58 1.91 19.81
C PRO A 153 8.78 3.30 19.21
N GLU A 154 9.10 3.40 17.91
CA GLU A 154 9.17 4.67 17.20
C GLU A 154 7.77 5.23 16.96
N LEU A 155 6.76 4.39 16.77
CA LEU A 155 5.37 4.83 16.55
C LEU A 155 4.61 5.11 17.86
N ARG A 156 4.97 4.43 18.95
CA ARG A 156 4.34 4.61 20.27
C ARG A 156 4.64 5.96 20.94
N GLY A 157 5.60 6.71 20.41
CA GLY A 157 6.10 7.94 21.04
C GLY A 157 6.88 7.60 22.32
N ARG A 158 8.06 8.20 22.50
CA ARG A 158 8.69 8.20 23.83
C ARG A 158 7.80 9.05 24.75
N GLN A 159 6.84 8.43 25.43
CA GLN A 159 6.34 8.99 26.68
C GLN A 159 7.51 8.91 27.65
N ARG A 160 8.34 9.96 27.65
CA ARG A 160 9.22 10.22 28.77
C ARG A 160 8.30 10.63 29.92
N SER A 161 8.11 9.69 30.85
CA SER A 161 7.71 9.98 32.23
C SER A 161 8.66 10.99 32.84
#